data_AF-A0A956T3C7-F1
#
_entry.id   AF-A0A956T3C7-F1
#
_cell.length_a   1.000
_cell.length_b   1.000
_cell.length_c   1.000
_cell.angle_alpha   90.00
_cell.angle_beta   90.00
_cell.angle_gamma   90.00
#
_symmetry.space_group_name_H-M   'P 1'
#
loop_
_entity.id
_entity.type
_entity.pdbx_description
1 polymer ?
#
loop_
_entity_poly.entity_id
_entity_poly.type
_entity_poly.pdbx_seq_one_letter_code
_entity_poly.pdbx_strand_id
1 'polypeptide(L)'
;MSRKQPTLETGLSHESVESLLQWFQRVARELPWRERRTPYRVWVSEIMLQQTQVDTVIPFYLRFLKAFPTVESLAAAEEDTLMAHWAGLGYYSRARNLQKAARTLVREHGGCFPSDPEVVRALPGFGEYTTAAVLSLSQGQNLAVLDGNVMRVLARVFLVEEDIMAGPTRRRLQAIATAGLPAGRAGAYNEALMELGATVCRPQPSCELCPLASVCRAYAQKRTADIPQRSRRGNRRTHPVVVLVGIAGDGRILLHRRPDKGMLAGLWELPNLRGEQELGREPADVESLASLFDGLERQLHESGFSARGAYRSLAVFRHHYSHFSVELHPRAGLLDGMPGAEDWRWVSPLGLDGLGVSASDRRILDQWLAE
;
A
#
# COMPACT_ATOMS: atom_id res chain seq x y z
N MET A 1 12.04 -36.55 -27.08
CA MET A 1 11.56 -35.28 -26.48
C MET A 1 12.69 -34.70 -25.63
N SER A 2 13.52 -33.84 -26.24
CA SER A 2 14.70 -33.28 -25.59
C SER A 2 14.29 -32.19 -24.61
N ARG A 3 14.59 -32.39 -23.31
CA ARG A 3 14.52 -31.32 -22.30
C ARG A 3 15.58 -30.29 -22.67
N LYS A 4 15.17 -29.17 -23.29
CA LYS A 4 16.05 -28.01 -23.46
C LYS A 4 16.58 -27.62 -22.08
N GLN A 5 17.90 -27.66 -21.89
CA GLN A 5 18.57 -27.03 -20.76
C GLN A 5 18.14 -25.56 -20.68
N PRO A 6 17.91 -25.00 -19.49
CA PRO A 6 17.67 -23.56 -19.37
C PRO A 6 18.90 -22.85 -19.91
N THR A 7 18.70 -22.01 -20.92
CA THR A 7 19.72 -21.06 -21.36
C THR A 7 20.11 -20.24 -20.13
N LEU A 8 21.41 -20.16 -19.80
CA LEU A 8 21.89 -19.25 -18.77
C LEU A 8 21.40 -17.85 -19.15
N GLU A 9 20.47 -17.31 -18.37
CA GLU A 9 19.91 -15.99 -18.63
C GLU A 9 21.00 -14.96 -18.35
N THR A 10 21.48 -14.30 -19.41
CA THR A 10 22.47 -13.24 -19.28
C THR A 10 21.77 -11.98 -18.79
N GLY A 11 22.27 -11.41 -17.69
CA GLY A 11 21.84 -10.10 -17.21
C GLY A 11 22.34 -8.96 -18.10
N LEU A 12 22.19 -7.72 -17.63
CA LEU A 12 22.80 -6.56 -18.28
C LEU A 12 24.33 -6.74 -18.34
N SER A 13 24.96 -6.36 -19.45
CA SER A 13 26.43 -6.38 -19.55
C SER A 13 27.05 -5.39 -18.56
N HIS A 14 28.30 -5.61 -18.18
CA HIS A 14 29.04 -4.68 -17.32
C HIS A 14 29.00 -3.24 -17.84
N GLU A 15 29.21 -3.03 -19.14
CA GLU A 15 29.12 -1.70 -19.78
C GLU A 15 27.72 -1.07 -19.65
N SER A 16 26.66 -1.86 -19.83
CA SER A 16 25.28 -1.39 -19.67
C SER A 16 24.98 -1.00 -18.23
N VAL A 17 25.52 -1.77 -17.27
CA VAL A 17 25.41 -1.48 -15.84
C VAL A 17 26.15 -0.17 -15.51
N GLU A 18 27.37 0.04 -16.00
CA GLU A 18 28.10 1.30 -15.79
C GLU A 18 27.37 2.50 -16.39
N SER A 19 26.86 2.39 -17.62
CA SER A 19 26.06 3.45 -18.26
C SER A 19 24.84 3.81 -17.42
N LEU A 20 24.13 2.79 -16.92
CA LEU A 20 22.96 2.97 -16.04
C LEU A 20 23.34 3.66 -14.72
N LEU A 21 24.43 3.25 -14.08
CA LEU A 21 24.88 3.83 -12.81
C LEU A 21 25.35 5.28 -12.98
N GLN A 22 26.10 5.60 -14.04
CA GLN A 22 26.52 6.96 -14.36
C GLN A 22 25.34 7.87 -14.71
N TRP A 23 24.33 7.33 -15.40
CA TRP A 23 23.07 8.04 -15.62
C TRP A 23 22.38 8.34 -14.29
N PHE A 24 22.22 7.33 -13.42
CA PHE A 24 21.54 7.48 -12.15
C PHE A 24 22.22 8.52 -11.25
N GLN A 25 23.55 8.52 -11.16
CA GLN A 25 24.30 9.51 -10.38
C GLN A 25 24.02 10.97 -10.80
N ARG A 26 23.69 11.21 -12.08
CA ARG A 26 23.42 12.55 -12.61
C ARG A 26 21.97 12.99 -12.43
N VAL A 27 21.02 12.05 -12.38
CA VAL A 27 19.58 12.37 -12.46
C VAL A 27 18.76 11.87 -11.27
N ALA A 28 19.37 11.17 -10.32
CA ALA A 28 18.67 10.64 -9.16
C ALA A 28 17.92 11.76 -8.43
N ARG A 29 16.61 11.58 -8.27
CA ARG A 29 15.80 12.49 -7.47
C ARG A 29 16.29 12.51 -6.02
N GLU A 30 16.33 13.71 -5.45
CA GLU A 30 16.53 13.91 -4.02
C GLU A 30 15.27 13.44 -3.29
N LEU A 31 15.41 12.38 -2.48
CA LEU A 31 14.31 11.79 -1.73
C LEU A 31 14.73 11.57 -0.28
N PRO A 32 13.87 11.85 0.72
CA PRO A 32 14.27 11.83 2.14
C PRO A 32 14.84 10.50 2.64
N TRP A 33 14.47 9.38 2.01
CA TRP A 33 14.94 8.04 2.34
C TRP A 33 16.24 7.64 1.63
N ARG A 34 16.70 8.42 0.64
CA ARG A 34 18.03 8.24 0.02
C ARG A 34 19.14 8.87 0.84
N GLU A 35 18.80 9.80 1.73
CA GLU A 35 19.70 10.44 2.67
C GLU A 35 19.87 9.63 3.96
N ARG A 36 21.09 9.64 4.52
CA ARG A 36 21.42 9.03 5.83
C ARG A 36 20.84 7.62 5.99
N ARG A 37 21.15 6.74 5.04
CA ARG A 37 20.55 5.41 4.96
C ARG A 37 20.84 4.59 6.20
N THR A 38 19.77 4.08 6.79
CA THR A 38 19.81 3.01 7.79
C THR A 38 18.81 1.93 7.37
N PRO A 39 18.98 0.68 7.81
CA PRO A 39 18.00 -0.37 7.52
C PRO A 39 16.57 0.02 7.91
N TYR A 40 16.40 0.67 9.07
CA TYR A 40 15.10 1.19 9.52
C TYR A 40 14.50 2.22 8.56
N ARG A 41 15.28 3.22 8.17
CA ARG A 41 14.82 4.31 7.28
C ARG A 41 14.44 3.81 5.90
N VAL A 42 15.22 2.88 5.34
CA VAL A 42 14.94 2.24 4.05
C VAL A 42 13.70 1.37 4.18
N TRP A 43 13.60 0.56 5.23
CA TRP A 43 12.46 -0.32 5.44
C TRP A 43 11.13 0.45 5.53
N VAL A 44 11.08 1.53 6.31
CA VAL A 44 9.88 2.37 6.42
C VAL A 44 9.47 2.93 5.06
N SER A 45 10.42 3.48 4.27
CA SER A 45 10.10 4.01 2.93
C SER A 45 9.63 2.93 1.98
N GLU A 46 10.29 1.77 1.96
CA GLU A 46 9.93 0.66 1.06
C GLU A 46 8.52 0.14 1.35
N ILE A 47 8.14 0.01 2.63
CA ILE A 47 6.78 -0.39 3.00
C ILE A 47 5.76 0.69 2.59
N MET A 48 6.06 1.97 2.79
CA MET A 48 5.17 3.06 2.38
C MET A 48 4.99 3.15 0.86
N LEU A 49 6.05 2.92 0.07
CA LEU A 49 6.03 2.99 -1.40
C LEU A 49 5.28 1.81 -2.06
N GLN A 50 4.93 0.77 -1.32
CA GLN A 50 4.10 -0.31 -1.85
C GLN A 50 2.73 0.24 -2.30
N GLN A 51 2.51 0.25 -3.61
CA GLN A 51 1.25 0.71 -4.22
C GLN A 51 0.87 2.16 -3.85
N THR A 52 1.85 2.99 -3.48
CA THR A 52 1.65 4.41 -3.12
C THR A 52 2.66 5.27 -3.89
N GLN A 53 2.24 6.43 -4.39
CA GLN A 53 3.12 7.30 -5.18
C GLN A 53 4.15 8.02 -4.30
N VAL A 54 5.32 8.30 -4.87
CA VAL A 54 6.44 8.96 -4.18
C VAL A 54 6.01 10.27 -3.52
N ASP A 55 5.34 11.16 -4.26
CA ASP A 55 4.93 12.48 -3.76
C ASP A 55 3.95 12.38 -2.59
N THR A 56 3.08 11.36 -2.60
CA THR A 56 2.20 11.05 -1.48
C THR A 56 3.00 10.57 -0.27
N VAL A 57 4.02 9.74 -0.46
CA VAL A 57 4.79 9.14 0.65
C VAL A 57 5.68 10.15 1.37
N ILE A 58 6.26 11.14 0.68
CA ILE A 58 7.20 12.11 1.26
C ILE A 58 6.70 12.74 2.58
N PRO A 59 5.53 13.41 2.64
CA PRO A 59 5.07 14.04 3.88
C PRO A 59 4.77 13.03 4.99
N PHE A 60 4.29 11.83 4.64
CA PHE A 60 4.05 10.77 5.61
C PHE A 60 5.34 10.21 6.20
N TYR A 61 6.33 9.94 5.36
CA TYR A 61 7.64 9.44 5.78
C TYR A 61 8.32 10.39 6.77
N LEU A 62 8.32 11.69 6.47
CA LEU A 62 8.90 12.71 7.34
C LEU A 62 8.22 12.79 8.70
N ARG A 63 6.87 12.83 8.73
CA ARG A 63 6.09 12.85 9.97
C ARG A 63 6.28 11.55 10.77
N PHE A 64 6.29 10.41 10.08
CA PHE A 64 6.43 9.10 10.69
C PHE A 64 7.78 8.94 11.38
N LEU A 65 8.89 9.31 10.71
CA LEU A 65 10.22 9.24 11.34
C LEU A 65 10.45 10.30 12.42
N LYS A 66 9.68 11.38 12.43
CA LYS A 66 9.68 12.32 13.55
C LYS A 66 9.03 11.70 14.80
N ALA A 67 7.92 10.98 14.63
CA ALA A 67 7.20 10.32 15.72
C ALA A 67 7.88 9.03 16.18
N PHE A 68 8.40 8.26 15.22
CA PHE A 68 9.05 6.97 15.42
C PHE A 68 10.46 7.00 14.81
N PRO A 69 11.44 7.63 15.48
CA PRO A 69 12.79 7.77 14.92
C PRO A 69 13.58 6.46 14.86
N THR A 70 13.20 5.44 15.63
CA THR A 70 13.93 4.17 15.75
C THR A 70 12.99 2.94 15.73
N VAL A 71 13.58 1.75 15.55
CA VAL A 71 12.85 0.48 15.61
C VAL A 71 12.15 0.31 16.97
N GLU A 72 12.83 0.68 18.06
CA GLU A 72 12.32 0.61 19.43
C GLU A 72 11.12 1.53 19.62
N SER A 73 11.21 2.78 19.15
CA SER A 73 10.10 3.74 19.25
C SER A 73 8.86 3.26 18.49
N LEU A 74 9.03 2.61 17.33
CA LEU A 74 7.94 2.01 16.58
C LEU A 74 7.36 0.78 17.29
N ALA A 75 8.23 -0.07 17.84
CA ALA A 75 7.81 -1.29 18.54
C ALA A 75 6.98 -0.98 19.80
N ALA A 76 7.37 0.07 20.52
CA ALA A 76 6.72 0.53 21.76
C ALA A 76 5.48 1.40 21.53
N ALA A 77 5.24 1.87 20.30
CA ALA A 77 4.11 2.74 20.00
C ALA A 77 2.76 2.05 20.27
N GLU A 78 1.81 2.81 20.82
CA GLU A 78 0.40 2.41 20.88
C GLU A 78 -0.17 2.25 19.46
N GLU A 79 -1.05 1.26 19.26
CA GLU A 79 -1.58 0.94 17.93
C GLU A 79 -2.37 2.12 17.33
N ASP A 80 -3.19 2.81 18.14
CA ASP A 80 -3.97 3.97 17.68
C ASP A 80 -3.06 5.10 17.21
N THR A 81 -1.99 5.39 17.95
CA THR A 81 -0.98 6.39 17.57
C THR A 81 -0.29 6.03 16.26
N LEU A 82 0.04 4.75 16.06
CA LEU A 82 0.60 4.27 14.80
C LEU A 82 -0.39 4.41 13.64
N MET A 83 -1.65 4.02 13.84
CA MET A 83 -2.69 4.12 12.81
C MET A 83 -2.98 5.57 12.44
N ALA A 84 -2.97 6.50 13.40
CA ALA A 84 -3.13 7.93 13.14
C ALA A 84 -2.01 8.47 12.22
N HIS A 85 -0.77 8.05 12.44
CA HIS A 85 0.36 8.43 11.56
C HIS A 85 0.33 7.75 10.18
N TRP A 86 -0.45 6.68 10.01
CA TRP A 86 -0.63 5.97 8.74
C TRP A 86 -1.93 6.35 8.01
N ALA A 87 -2.85 7.03 8.70
CA ALA A 87 -4.17 7.39 8.20
C ALA A 87 -4.07 8.17 6.88
N GLY A 88 -4.70 7.64 5.83
CA GLY A 88 -4.66 8.21 4.48
C GLY A 88 -3.67 7.54 3.51
N LEU A 89 -2.66 6.78 3.98
CA LEU A 89 -1.78 5.99 3.08
C LEU A 89 -2.46 4.73 2.53
N GLY A 90 -3.53 4.26 3.17
CA GLY A 90 -4.20 3.01 2.83
C GLY A 90 -3.36 1.76 3.12
N TYR A 91 -3.95 0.59 2.87
CA TYR A 91 -3.33 -0.72 3.16
C TYR A 91 -2.77 -0.82 4.58
N TYR A 92 -3.60 -0.56 5.58
CA TYR A 92 -3.23 -0.46 7.00
C TYR A 92 -2.58 -1.72 7.60
N SER A 93 -2.79 -2.89 6.98
CA SER A 93 -2.06 -4.10 7.34
C SER A 93 -0.54 -3.93 7.20
N ARG A 94 -0.07 -3.03 6.32
CA ARG A 94 1.35 -2.67 6.19
C ARG A 94 1.89 -2.08 7.49
N ALA A 95 1.22 -1.10 8.07
CA ALA A 95 1.63 -0.47 9.34
C ALA A 95 1.67 -1.49 10.48
N ARG A 96 0.65 -2.36 10.57
CA ARG A 96 0.62 -3.42 11.59
C ARG A 96 1.75 -4.42 11.43
N ASN A 97 2.00 -4.87 10.21
CA ASN A 97 3.12 -5.78 9.96
C ASN A 97 4.46 -5.11 10.23
N LEU A 98 4.59 -3.82 9.90
CA LEU A 98 5.75 -2.99 10.24
C LEU A 98 5.99 -3.01 11.76
N GLN A 99 4.97 -2.73 12.58
CA GLN A 99 5.12 -2.75 14.03
C GLN A 99 5.38 -4.16 14.58
N LYS A 100 4.70 -5.19 14.06
CA LYS A 100 4.95 -6.59 14.46
C LYS A 100 6.40 -7.00 14.20
N ALA A 101 6.93 -6.67 13.03
CA ALA A 101 8.34 -6.90 12.71
C ALA A 101 9.28 -6.06 13.58
N ALA A 102 8.94 -4.81 13.89
CA ALA A 102 9.73 -3.98 14.81
C ALA A 102 9.81 -4.62 16.21
N ARG A 103 8.68 -5.12 16.73
CA ARG A 103 8.64 -5.85 18.01
C ARG A 103 9.47 -7.14 17.97
N THR A 104 9.44 -7.88 16.87
CA THR A 104 10.32 -9.05 16.68
C THR A 104 11.79 -8.66 16.66
N LEU A 105 12.17 -7.60 15.91
CA LEU A 105 13.54 -7.09 15.87
C LEU A 105 14.06 -6.68 17.25
N VAL A 106 13.24 -5.97 18.05
CA VAL A 106 13.61 -5.61 19.42
C VAL A 106 13.79 -6.84 20.30
N ARG A 107 12.82 -7.76 20.28
CA ARG A 107 12.82 -8.96 21.13
C ARG A 107 13.95 -9.93 20.81
N GLU A 108 14.20 -10.20 19.53
CA GLU A 108 15.06 -11.31 19.08
C GLU A 108 16.43 -10.84 18.57
N HIS A 109 16.54 -9.56 18.19
CA HIS A 109 17.74 -9.01 17.57
C HIS A 109 18.22 -7.69 18.20
N GLY A 110 17.68 -7.32 19.37
CA GLY A 110 18.10 -6.12 20.11
C GLY A 110 17.87 -4.81 19.35
N GLY A 111 16.89 -4.76 18.45
CA GLY A 111 16.57 -3.60 17.62
C GLY A 111 17.39 -3.49 16.33
N CYS A 112 18.37 -4.39 16.14
CA CYS A 112 19.24 -4.40 14.96
C CYS A 112 18.67 -5.26 13.83
N PHE A 113 18.85 -4.82 12.60
CA PHE A 113 18.51 -5.62 11.42
C PHE A 113 19.55 -6.72 11.19
N PRO A 114 19.13 -8.01 11.14
CA PRO A 114 20.02 -9.11 10.79
C PRO A 114 20.60 -8.94 9.38
N SER A 115 21.78 -9.49 9.16
CA SER A 115 22.40 -9.56 7.83
C SER A 115 22.03 -10.82 7.05
N ASP A 116 21.40 -11.81 7.67
CA ASP A 116 20.95 -13.02 6.96
C ASP A 116 19.62 -12.73 6.24
N PRO A 117 19.57 -12.83 4.89
CA PRO A 117 18.34 -12.64 4.13
C PRO A 117 17.19 -13.55 4.54
N GLU A 118 17.47 -14.79 4.96
CA GLU A 118 16.43 -15.73 5.39
C GLU A 118 15.82 -15.30 6.72
N VAL A 119 16.64 -14.85 7.66
CA VAL A 119 16.15 -14.30 8.95
C VAL A 119 15.30 -13.05 8.70
N VAL A 120 15.75 -12.15 7.83
CA VAL A 120 14.99 -10.94 7.49
C VAL A 120 13.70 -11.26 6.75
N ARG A 121 13.69 -12.26 5.88
CA ARG A 121 12.49 -12.72 5.16
C ARG A 121 11.45 -13.36 6.08
N ALA A 122 11.86 -13.92 7.22
CA ALA A 122 10.93 -14.48 8.21
C ALA A 122 10.18 -13.40 9.01
N LEU A 123 10.61 -12.14 8.96
CA LEU A 123 9.95 -11.05 9.67
C LEU A 123 8.54 -10.77 9.10
N PRO A 124 7.55 -10.43 9.95
CA PRO A 124 6.21 -10.08 9.50
C PRO A 124 6.19 -8.97 8.42
N GLY A 125 5.58 -9.27 7.27
CA GLY A 125 5.48 -8.33 6.15
C GLY A 125 6.73 -8.23 5.27
N PHE A 126 7.79 -8.99 5.55
CA PHE A 126 8.90 -9.17 4.64
C PHE A 126 8.61 -10.28 3.63
N GLY A 127 8.75 -9.94 2.36
CA GLY A 127 8.79 -10.89 1.27
C GLY A 127 10.10 -10.72 0.49
N GLU A 128 10.26 -11.49 -0.58
CA GLU A 128 11.46 -11.47 -1.43
C GLU A 128 11.88 -10.04 -1.83
N TYR A 129 10.92 -9.22 -2.29
CA TYR A 129 11.15 -7.81 -2.62
C TYR A 129 11.68 -7.00 -1.42
N THR A 130 10.96 -6.98 -0.31
CA THR A 130 11.30 -6.11 0.83
C THR A 130 12.64 -6.50 1.43
N THR A 131 12.92 -7.81 1.54
CA THR A 131 14.22 -8.31 2.00
C THR A 131 15.34 -7.85 1.08
N ALA A 132 15.20 -8.03 -0.23
CA ALA A 132 16.21 -7.59 -1.20
C ALA A 132 16.42 -6.07 -1.17
N ALA A 133 15.33 -5.30 -1.12
CA ALA A 133 15.38 -3.84 -1.09
C ALA A 133 16.08 -3.34 0.18
N VAL A 134 15.63 -3.76 1.36
CA VAL A 134 16.24 -3.31 2.62
C VAL A 134 17.73 -3.67 2.69
N LEU A 135 18.08 -4.92 2.42
CA LEU A 135 19.46 -5.37 2.58
C LEU A 135 20.42 -4.84 1.51
N SER A 136 19.98 -4.77 0.24
CA SER A 136 20.84 -4.21 -0.81
C SER A 136 21.05 -2.70 -0.66
N LEU A 137 20.02 -1.96 -0.25
CA LEU A 137 20.06 -0.50 -0.16
C LEU A 137 20.69 0.04 1.11
N SER A 138 20.64 -0.72 2.21
CA SER A 138 21.17 -0.28 3.51
C SER A 138 22.44 -1.01 3.95
N GLN A 139 22.65 -2.26 3.52
CA GLN A 139 23.81 -3.07 3.91
C GLN A 139 24.67 -3.49 2.70
N GLY A 140 24.34 -3.04 1.48
CA GLY A 140 25.13 -3.33 0.29
C GLY A 140 25.08 -4.79 -0.18
N GLN A 141 24.14 -5.59 0.31
CA GLN A 141 24.05 -7.00 -0.06
C GLN A 141 23.71 -7.20 -1.54
N ASN A 142 24.30 -8.22 -2.15
CA ASN A 142 24.11 -8.57 -3.57
C ASN A 142 22.76 -9.28 -3.81
N LEU A 143 21.66 -8.59 -3.52
CA LEU A 143 20.29 -9.05 -3.75
C LEU A 143 19.61 -8.16 -4.78
N ALA A 144 19.03 -8.75 -5.83
CA ALA A 144 18.34 -8.01 -6.87
C ALA A 144 16.89 -7.72 -6.47
N VAL A 145 16.47 -6.49 -6.74
CA VAL A 145 15.10 -6.03 -6.47
C VAL A 145 14.27 -6.12 -7.74
N LEU A 146 13.03 -6.63 -7.62
CA LEU A 146 12.12 -6.79 -8.75
C LEU A 146 10.72 -6.23 -8.44
N ASP A 147 10.54 -4.91 -8.62
CA ASP A 147 9.23 -4.25 -8.58
C ASP A 147 8.59 -4.17 -9.98
N GLY A 148 7.43 -3.50 -10.07
CA GLY A 148 6.75 -3.24 -11.34
C GLY A 148 7.55 -2.40 -12.33
N ASN A 149 8.44 -1.51 -11.85
CA ASN A 149 9.28 -0.68 -12.68
C ASN A 149 10.42 -1.50 -13.29
N VAL A 150 11.14 -2.25 -12.46
CA VAL A 150 12.23 -3.14 -12.87
C VAL A 150 11.72 -4.22 -13.81
N MET A 151 10.59 -4.87 -13.51
CA MET A 151 10.00 -5.87 -14.42
C MET A 151 9.71 -5.29 -15.80
N ARG A 152 9.17 -4.06 -15.89
CA ARG A 152 8.92 -3.39 -17.18
C ARG A 152 10.20 -3.06 -17.93
N VAL A 153 11.21 -2.53 -17.24
CA VAL A 153 12.53 -2.22 -17.82
C VAL A 153 13.16 -3.48 -18.40
N LEU A 154 13.28 -4.53 -17.58
CA LEU A 154 13.93 -5.77 -17.98
C LEU A 154 13.12 -6.51 -19.06
N ALA A 155 11.79 -6.53 -18.97
CA ALA A 155 10.96 -7.13 -20.02
C ALA A 155 11.17 -6.44 -21.38
N ARG A 156 11.30 -5.11 -21.41
CA ARG A 156 11.59 -4.37 -22.65
C ARG A 156 13.02 -4.59 -23.14
N VAL A 157 14.02 -4.54 -22.25
CA VAL A 157 15.42 -4.73 -22.65
C VAL A 157 15.65 -6.14 -23.22
N PHE A 158 15.11 -7.17 -22.57
CA PHE A 158 15.32 -8.56 -22.93
C PHE A 158 14.25 -9.16 -23.86
N LEU A 159 13.23 -8.38 -24.23
CA LEU A 159 12.09 -8.80 -25.04
C LEU A 159 11.35 -10.01 -24.42
N VAL A 160 10.91 -9.84 -23.17
CA VAL A 160 10.05 -10.81 -22.48
C VAL A 160 8.60 -10.45 -22.79
N GLU A 161 7.96 -11.27 -23.61
CA GLU A 161 6.62 -11.02 -24.16
C GLU A 161 5.51 -11.63 -23.32
N GLU A 162 5.86 -12.56 -22.44
CA GLU A 162 4.92 -13.25 -21.56
C GLU A 162 4.35 -12.30 -20.49
N ASP A 163 3.21 -12.67 -19.89
CA ASP A 163 2.63 -11.90 -18.79
C ASP A 163 3.62 -11.81 -17.62
N ILE A 164 4.04 -10.58 -17.28
CA ILE A 164 4.99 -10.31 -16.20
C ILE A 164 4.44 -10.63 -14.80
N MET A 165 3.14 -10.88 -14.68
CA MET A 165 2.51 -11.34 -13.44
C MET A 165 2.56 -12.87 -13.30
N ALA A 166 2.82 -13.62 -14.38
CA ALA A 166 2.92 -15.07 -14.32
C ALA A 166 4.17 -15.50 -13.54
N GLY A 167 4.02 -16.49 -12.65
CA GLY A 167 5.10 -16.98 -11.79
C GLY A 167 6.39 -17.36 -12.54
N PRO A 168 6.33 -18.10 -13.67
CA PRO A 168 7.52 -18.40 -14.48
C PRO A 168 8.21 -17.14 -15.02
N THR A 169 7.45 -16.17 -15.54
CA THR A 169 7.99 -14.91 -16.07
C THR A 169 8.64 -14.08 -14.97
N ARG A 170 8.05 -14.04 -13.78
CA ARG A 170 8.64 -13.35 -12.62
C ARG A 170 9.99 -13.96 -12.22
N ARG A 171 10.10 -15.29 -12.19
CA ARG A 171 11.36 -16.00 -11.90
C ARG A 171 12.44 -15.73 -12.95
N ARG A 172 12.05 -15.71 -14.23
CA ARG A 172 12.92 -15.31 -15.35
C ARG A 172 13.47 -13.89 -15.15
N LEU A 173 12.58 -12.92 -14.95
CA LEU A 173 12.99 -11.53 -14.72
C LEU A 173 13.85 -11.36 -13.47
N GLN A 174 13.59 -12.14 -12.40
CA GLN A 174 14.43 -12.17 -11.20
C GLN A 174 15.83 -12.70 -11.51
N ALA A 175 15.95 -13.78 -12.31
CA ALA A 175 17.24 -14.34 -12.71
C ALA A 175 18.05 -13.33 -13.55
N ILE A 176 17.41 -12.66 -14.51
CA ILE A 176 18.02 -11.57 -15.29
C ILE A 176 18.51 -10.44 -14.38
N ALA A 177 17.68 -10.01 -13.42
CA ALA A 177 18.04 -8.94 -12.49
C ALA A 177 19.25 -9.32 -11.65
N THR A 178 19.27 -10.54 -11.10
CA THR A 178 20.38 -11.09 -10.30
C THR A 178 21.65 -11.24 -11.11
N ALA A 179 21.57 -11.72 -12.35
CA ALA A 179 22.73 -11.91 -13.22
C ALA A 179 23.41 -10.58 -13.61
N GLY A 180 22.70 -9.45 -13.53
CA GLY A 180 23.23 -8.11 -13.81
C GLY A 180 23.81 -7.38 -12.60
N LEU A 181 23.79 -7.98 -11.40
CA LEU A 181 24.24 -7.30 -10.18
C LEU A 181 25.74 -6.97 -10.22
N PRO A 182 26.13 -5.70 -10.04
CA PRO A 182 27.52 -5.35 -9.81
C PRO A 182 27.91 -5.66 -8.36
N ALA A 183 28.99 -6.41 -8.15
CA ALA A 183 29.50 -6.74 -6.83
C ALA A 183 29.71 -5.47 -5.98
N GLY A 184 29.12 -5.44 -4.78
CA GLY A 184 29.25 -4.32 -3.83
C GLY A 184 28.49 -3.05 -4.21
N ARG A 185 27.78 -3.03 -5.34
CA ARG A 185 26.98 -1.88 -5.82
C ARG A 185 25.52 -2.24 -6.10
N ALA A 186 25.04 -3.35 -5.55
CA ALA A 186 23.69 -3.84 -5.72
C ALA A 186 22.61 -2.80 -5.39
N GLY A 187 22.78 -2.06 -4.29
CA GLY A 187 21.85 -0.99 -3.92
C GLY A 187 21.71 0.10 -4.99
N ALA A 188 22.84 0.60 -5.51
CA ALA A 188 22.84 1.61 -6.56
C ALA A 188 22.25 1.09 -7.88
N TYR A 189 22.54 -0.18 -8.22
CA TYR A 189 21.96 -0.83 -9.40
C TYR A 189 20.44 -0.99 -9.30
N ASN A 190 19.96 -1.48 -8.16
CA ASN A 190 18.53 -1.65 -7.89
C ASN A 190 17.80 -0.31 -8.00
N GLU A 191 18.31 0.75 -7.36
CA GLU A 191 17.70 2.08 -7.48
C GLU A 191 17.79 2.66 -8.88
N ALA A 192 18.89 2.46 -9.59
CA ALA A 192 19.02 2.95 -10.95
C ALA A 192 17.96 2.31 -11.87
N LEU A 193 17.69 1.00 -11.74
CA LEU A 193 16.62 0.34 -12.48
C LEU A 193 15.23 0.85 -12.07
N MET A 194 14.98 1.01 -10.77
CA MET A 194 13.71 1.57 -10.25
C MET A 194 13.49 3.00 -10.76
N GLU A 195 14.51 3.85 -10.68
CA GLU A 195 14.49 5.24 -11.15
C GLU A 195 14.27 5.30 -12.67
N LEU A 196 14.97 4.44 -13.43
CA LEU A 196 14.82 4.35 -14.87
C LEU A 196 13.38 4.00 -15.25
N GLY A 197 12.80 2.99 -14.60
CA GLY A 197 11.41 2.62 -14.83
C GLY A 197 10.43 3.73 -14.43
N ALA A 198 10.70 4.44 -13.33
CA ALA A 198 9.84 5.51 -12.83
C ALA A 198 9.86 6.78 -13.69
N THR A 199 11.00 7.15 -14.27
CA THR A 199 11.20 8.47 -14.89
C THR A 199 11.31 8.43 -16.41
N VAL A 200 11.95 7.40 -16.98
CA VAL A 200 12.25 7.33 -18.43
C VAL A 200 11.48 6.20 -19.10
N CYS A 201 11.66 4.97 -18.63
CA CYS A 201 11.03 3.76 -19.16
C CYS A 201 9.62 3.59 -18.58
N ARG A 202 8.81 4.65 -18.62
CA ARG A 202 7.39 4.70 -18.19
C ARG A 202 6.50 3.95 -19.18
N PRO A 203 5.20 3.72 -18.89
CA PRO A 203 4.27 3.12 -19.85
C PRO A 203 4.35 3.76 -21.24
N GLN A 204 4.42 5.11 -21.28
CA GLN A 204 4.86 5.88 -22.44
C GLN A 204 6.34 6.28 -22.23
N PRO A 205 7.30 5.57 -22.84
CA PRO A 205 8.72 5.75 -22.54
C PRO A 205 9.35 6.90 -23.34
N SER A 206 10.36 7.53 -22.75
CA SER A 206 11.25 8.50 -23.42
C SER A 206 12.54 7.81 -23.86
N CYS A 207 12.45 6.89 -24.83
CA CYS A 207 13.54 5.99 -25.20
C CYS A 207 14.83 6.71 -25.62
N GLU A 208 14.74 7.89 -26.24
CA GLU A 208 15.92 8.68 -26.64
C GLU A 208 16.75 9.19 -25.45
N LEU A 209 16.16 9.25 -24.25
CA LEU A 209 16.83 9.64 -23.01
C LEU A 209 17.31 8.43 -22.21
N CYS A 210 17.11 7.20 -22.70
CA CYS A 210 17.35 5.98 -21.95
C CYS A 210 18.82 5.55 -22.05
N PRO A 211 19.54 5.36 -20.93
CA PRO A 211 20.94 4.88 -20.93
C PRO A 211 21.08 3.44 -21.46
N LEU A 212 19.97 2.70 -21.59
CA LEU A 212 19.92 1.32 -22.08
C LEU A 212 19.34 1.23 -23.51
N ALA A 213 19.13 2.36 -24.21
CA ALA A 213 18.47 2.37 -25.52
C ALA A 213 19.20 1.49 -26.55
N SER A 214 20.53 1.55 -26.59
CA SER A 214 21.37 0.80 -27.54
C SER A 214 21.29 -0.72 -27.40
N VAL A 215 20.95 -1.21 -26.20
CA VAL A 215 20.84 -2.64 -25.89
C VAL A 215 19.39 -3.11 -25.76
N CYS A 216 18.41 -2.21 -25.88
CA CYS A 216 17.01 -2.53 -25.66
C CYS A 216 16.37 -3.18 -26.89
N ARG A 217 16.08 -4.48 -26.79
CA ARG A 217 15.48 -5.25 -27.90
C ARG A 217 14.08 -4.77 -28.27
N ALA A 218 13.24 -4.44 -27.28
CA ALA A 218 11.91 -3.90 -27.58
C ALA A 218 11.99 -2.53 -28.27
N TYR A 219 12.99 -1.69 -27.95
CA TYR A 219 13.16 -0.41 -28.62
C TYR A 219 13.61 -0.58 -30.07
N ALA A 220 14.63 -1.44 -30.31
CA ALA A 220 15.09 -1.78 -31.65
C ALA A 220 13.96 -2.34 -32.54
N GLN A 221 13.00 -3.06 -31.95
CA GLN A 221 11.85 -3.62 -32.65
C GLN A 221 10.60 -2.73 -32.65
N LYS A 222 10.65 -1.53 -32.06
CA LYS A 222 9.49 -0.63 -31.89
C LYS A 222 8.30 -1.24 -31.13
N ARG A 223 8.57 -2.12 -30.17
CA ARG A 223 7.58 -2.87 -29.38
C ARG A 223 7.45 -2.42 -27.92
N THR A 224 8.02 -1.27 -27.58
CA THR A 224 7.97 -0.76 -26.19
C THR A 224 6.55 -0.42 -25.72
N ALA A 225 5.61 -0.15 -26.64
CA ALA A 225 4.20 0.05 -26.33
C ALA A 225 3.48 -1.26 -25.94
N ASP A 226 3.91 -2.39 -26.50
CA ASP A 226 3.26 -3.70 -26.32
C ASP A 226 3.83 -4.49 -25.14
N ILE A 227 4.98 -4.07 -24.62
CA ILE A 227 5.73 -4.78 -23.58
C ILE A 227 5.85 -3.87 -22.35
N PRO A 228 5.54 -4.37 -21.14
CA PRO A 228 5.16 -5.75 -20.82
C PRO A 228 3.69 -6.07 -21.08
N GLN A 229 3.41 -7.34 -21.39
CA GLN A 229 2.05 -7.88 -21.31
C GLN A 229 1.62 -8.03 -19.85
N ARG A 230 0.38 -7.68 -19.56
CA ARG A 230 -0.22 -7.82 -18.23
C ARG A 230 -1.69 -8.21 -18.37
N SER A 231 -2.08 -9.34 -17.78
CA SER A 231 -3.50 -9.74 -17.78
C SER A 231 -4.38 -8.63 -17.19
N ARG A 232 -5.48 -8.32 -17.90
CA ARG A 232 -6.46 -7.34 -17.43
C ARG A 232 -7.12 -7.84 -16.15
N ARG A 233 -7.21 -6.98 -15.13
CA ARG A 233 -8.04 -7.28 -13.95
C ARG A 233 -9.52 -7.19 -14.37
N GLY A 234 -10.34 -8.14 -13.91
CA GLY A 234 -11.78 -8.14 -14.18
C GLY A 234 -12.49 -6.90 -13.62
N ASN A 235 -13.74 -6.67 -14.06
CA ASN A 235 -14.55 -5.54 -13.62
C ASN A 235 -14.71 -5.54 -12.09
N ARG A 236 -14.47 -4.39 -11.45
CA ARG A 236 -14.67 -4.18 -10.01
C ARG A 236 -16.17 -4.03 -9.75
N ARG A 237 -16.71 -4.85 -8.85
CA ARG A 237 -18.10 -4.71 -8.37
C ARG A 237 -18.24 -3.44 -7.53
N THR A 238 -19.42 -2.81 -7.56
CA THR A 238 -19.74 -1.67 -6.71
C THR A 238 -20.83 -2.07 -5.72
N HIS A 239 -20.64 -1.77 -4.44
CA HIS A 239 -21.58 -2.14 -3.37
C HIS A 239 -22.16 -0.89 -2.70
N PRO A 240 -23.48 -0.82 -2.45
CA PRO A 240 -24.06 0.25 -1.64
C PRO A 240 -23.65 0.08 -0.17
N VAL A 241 -23.36 1.20 0.49
CA VAL A 241 -23.06 1.26 1.93
C VAL A 241 -23.85 2.42 2.54
N VAL A 242 -24.67 2.14 3.54
CA VAL A 242 -25.32 3.18 4.34
C VAL A 242 -24.41 3.53 5.52
N VAL A 243 -24.28 4.83 5.82
CA VAL A 243 -23.38 5.31 6.88
C VAL A 243 -24.13 6.31 7.74
N LEU A 244 -23.92 6.27 9.06
CA LEU A 244 -24.51 7.21 10.01
C LEU A 244 -23.43 8.02 10.75
N VAL A 245 -23.54 9.34 10.66
CA VAL A 245 -22.89 10.30 11.56
C VAL A 245 -23.79 10.50 12.77
N GLY A 246 -23.62 9.64 13.77
CA GLY A 246 -24.36 9.69 15.03
C GLY A 246 -23.77 10.73 15.98
N ILE A 247 -24.58 11.67 16.46
CA ILE A 247 -24.13 12.83 17.24
C ILE A 247 -24.78 12.80 18.63
N ALA A 248 -23.99 12.87 19.69
CA ALA A 248 -24.50 13.01 21.05
C ALA A 248 -24.98 14.45 21.30
N GLY A 249 -25.84 14.65 22.31
CA GLY A 249 -26.33 15.99 22.67
C GLY A 249 -25.23 17.01 23.04
N ASP A 250 -24.03 16.55 23.36
CA ASP A 250 -22.84 17.38 23.64
C ASP A 250 -21.90 17.55 22.43
N GLY A 251 -22.31 17.10 21.24
CA GLY A 251 -21.57 17.26 19.99
C GLY A 251 -20.48 16.20 19.75
N ARG A 252 -20.35 15.18 20.61
CA ARG A 252 -19.47 14.02 20.33
C ARG A 252 -20.05 13.17 19.20
N ILE A 253 -19.17 12.50 18.48
CA ILE A 253 -19.49 11.66 17.32
C ILE A 253 -19.30 10.19 17.71
N LEU A 254 -20.25 9.35 17.33
CA LEU A 254 -20.19 7.92 17.57
C LEU A 254 -19.29 7.26 16.53
N LEU A 255 -18.28 6.53 17.00
CA LEU A 255 -17.45 5.67 16.19
C LEU A 255 -17.53 4.22 16.66
N HIS A 256 -17.35 3.31 15.71
CA HIS A 256 -17.22 1.87 15.92
C HIS A 256 -15.80 1.42 15.57
N ARG A 257 -15.20 0.55 16.36
CA ARG A 257 -13.90 -0.05 16.10
C ARG A 257 -14.10 -1.34 15.31
N ARG A 258 -13.56 -1.36 14.09
CA ARG A 258 -13.62 -2.54 13.23
C ARG A 258 -12.93 -3.74 13.89
N PRO A 259 -13.39 -4.98 13.65
CA PRO A 259 -12.73 -6.18 14.14
C PRO A 259 -11.23 -6.21 13.77
N ASP A 260 -10.40 -6.88 14.58
CA ASP A 260 -8.94 -6.96 14.36
C ASP A 260 -8.54 -7.82 13.14
N LYS A 261 -9.53 -8.39 12.43
CA LYS A 261 -9.33 -9.18 11.20
C LYS A 261 -10.24 -8.67 10.08
N GLY A 262 -9.80 -8.90 8.85
CA GLY A 262 -10.54 -8.52 7.65
C GLY A 262 -10.20 -7.11 7.15
N MET A 263 -11.12 -6.55 6.37
CA MET A 263 -10.89 -5.29 5.67
C MET A 263 -10.89 -4.11 6.63
N LEU A 264 -9.88 -3.24 6.50
CA LEU A 264 -9.70 -2.07 7.36
C LEU A 264 -9.73 -2.43 8.86
N ALA A 265 -9.28 -3.66 9.19
CA ALA A 265 -9.29 -4.18 10.55
C ALA A 265 -8.78 -3.15 11.56
N GLY A 266 -9.33 -3.12 12.78
CA GLY A 266 -8.89 -2.27 13.89
C GLY A 266 -8.92 -0.75 13.67
N LEU A 267 -9.40 -0.26 12.52
CA LEU A 267 -9.65 1.17 12.32
C LEU A 267 -10.97 1.57 12.98
N TRP A 268 -11.07 2.83 13.33
CA TRP A 268 -12.33 3.46 13.71
C TRP A 268 -13.12 3.84 12.45
N GLU A 269 -14.41 3.61 12.49
CA GLU A 269 -15.34 3.94 11.41
C GLU A 269 -16.62 4.58 11.93
N LEU A 270 -17.31 5.27 11.04
CA LEU A 270 -18.69 5.65 11.29
C LEU A 270 -19.56 4.39 11.23
N PRO A 271 -20.60 4.26 12.09
CA PRO A 271 -21.55 3.16 12.01
C PRO A 271 -22.05 3.00 10.56
N ASN A 272 -21.89 1.81 9.99
CA ASN A 272 -22.27 1.54 8.62
C ASN A 272 -22.74 0.11 8.41
N LEU A 273 -23.52 -0.10 7.35
CA LEU A 273 -23.92 -1.41 6.87
C LEU A 273 -23.74 -1.49 5.35
N ARG A 274 -23.09 -2.55 4.89
CA ARG A 274 -22.78 -2.78 3.47
C ARG A 274 -23.73 -3.83 2.90
N GLY A 275 -24.32 -3.53 1.75
CA GLY A 275 -25.09 -4.52 0.99
C GLY A 275 -24.19 -5.60 0.35
N GLU A 276 -24.60 -6.84 0.49
CA GLU A 276 -24.00 -7.98 -0.22
C GLU A 276 -24.62 -8.10 -1.63
N GLN A 277 -23.77 -8.38 -2.63
CA GLN A 277 -24.22 -8.87 -3.93
C GLN A 277 -23.49 -10.20 -4.17
N GLU A 278 -24.14 -11.31 -3.81
CA GLU A 278 -23.64 -12.65 -4.10
C GLU A 278 -23.54 -12.90 -5.61
N LEU A 279 -22.61 -13.76 -6.03
CA LEU A 279 -22.53 -14.21 -7.42
C LEU A 279 -23.79 -15.00 -7.78
N GLY A 280 -24.58 -14.52 -8.75
CA GLY A 280 -25.68 -15.29 -9.34
C GLY A 280 -27.08 -14.97 -8.83
N ARG A 281 -27.24 -14.01 -7.92
CA ARG A 281 -28.56 -13.43 -7.61
C ARG A 281 -28.96 -12.40 -8.65
N GLU A 282 -30.21 -12.49 -9.10
CA GLU A 282 -30.84 -11.53 -10.01
C GLU A 282 -30.84 -10.11 -9.40
N PRO A 283 -30.86 -9.03 -10.21
CA PRO A 283 -30.86 -7.64 -9.74
C PRO A 283 -32.00 -7.29 -8.76
N ALA A 284 -33.03 -8.13 -8.66
CA ALA A 284 -34.16 -7.97 -7.75
C ALA A 284 -33.82 -8.25 -6.26
N ASP A 285 -32.69 -8.90 -5.98
CA ASP A 285 -32.22 -9.20 -4.60
C ASP A 285 -31.25 -8.13 -4.05
N VAL A 286 -31.14 -6.97 -4.69
CA VAL A 286 -30.40 -5.85 -4.10
C VAL A 286 -31.17 -5.37 -2.89
N GLU A 287 -30.62 -5.61 -1.71
CA GLU A 287 -31.14 -5.05 -0.47
C GLU A 287 -31.29 -3.53 -0.64
N SER A 288 -32.52 -3.03 -0.52
CA SER A 288 -32.79 -1.62 -0.77
C SER A 288 -32.03 -0.75 0.23
N LEU A 289 -31.69 0.50 -0.14
CA LEU A 289 -31.05 1.43 0.79
C LEU A 289 -31.86 1.64 2.07
N ALA A 290 -33.18 1.55 2.00
CA ALA A 290 -34.05 1.59 3.17
C ALA A 290 -33.82 0.38 4.09
N SER A 291 -33.83 -0.84 3.55
CA SER A 291 -33.55 -2.07 4.31
C SER A 291 -32.17 -2.05 4.98
N LEU A 292 -31.15 -1.55 4.26
CA LEU A 292 -29.82 -1.38 4.83
C LEU A 292 -29.81 -0.39 6.00
N PHE A 293 -30.53 0.73 5.88
CA PHE A 293 -30.65 1.68 6.99
C PHE A 293 -31.42 1.10 8.19
N ASP A 294 -32.52 0.38 7.95
CA ASP A 294 -33.28 -0.29 9.01
C ASP A 294 -32.42 -1.34 9.74
N GLY A 295 -31.57 -2.05 8.98
CA GLY A 295 -30.58 -2.98 9.54
C GLY A 295 -29.54 -2.26 10.42
N LEU A 296 -29.01 -1.12 9.96
CA LEU A 296 -28.08 -0.31 10.73
C LEU A 296 -28.71 0.24 12.03
N GLU A 297 -29.96 0.74 11.95
CA GLU A 297 -30.70 1.20 13.13
C GLU A 297 -30.91 0.07 14.15
N ARG A 298 -31.23 -1.14 13.68
CA ARG A 298 -31.35 -2.32 14.55
C ARG A 298 -30.04 -2.64 15.25
N GLN A 299 -28.92 -2.64 14.54
CA GLN A 299 -27.60 -2.88 15.12
C GLN A 299 -27.24 -1.82 16.18
N LEU A 300 -27.55 -0.55 15.92
CA LEU A 300 -27.35 0.54 16.88
C LEU A 300 -28.21 0.35 18.13
N HIS A 301 -29.49 -0.01 17.96
CA HIS A 301 -30.41 -0.30 19.06
C HIS A 301 -29.93 -1.47 19.93
N GLU A 302 -29.51 -2.57 19.31
CA GLU A 302 -28.92 -3.73 20.00
C GLU A 302 -27.62 -3.36 20.75
N SER A 303 -26.90 -2.35 20.26
CA SER A 303 -25.68 -1.81 20.89
C SER A 303 -25.95 -0.73 21.94
N GLY A 304 -27.22 -0.42 22.24
CA GLY A 304 -27.64 0.52 23.29
C GLY A 304 -27.78 1.98 22.84
N PHE A 305 -27.86 2.24 21.53
CA PHE A 305 -28.07 3.57 20.96
C PHE A 305 -29.46 3.73 20.36
N SER A 306 -30.06 4.90 20.51
CA SER A 306 -31.39 5.19 19.98
C SER A 306 -31.42 6.53 19.26
N ALA A 307 -32.17 6.59 18.16
CA ALA A 307 -32.32 7.79 17.36
C ALA A 307 -33.13 8.86 18.13
N ARG A 308 -32.65 10.10 18.10
CA ARG A 308 -33.37 11.26 18.60
C ARG A 308 -33.84 12.13 17.44
N GLY A 309 -34.95 11.74 16.85
CA GLY A 309 -35.55 12.42 15.70
C GLY A 309 -35.07 11.87 14.35
N ALA A 310 -35.30 12.65 13.30
CA ALA A 310 -35.01 12.23 11.92
C ALA A 310 -33.54 12.47 11.55
N TYR A 311 -33.02 11.59 10.68
CA TYR A 311 -31.69 11.78 10.09
C TYR A 311 -31.73 12.65 8.84
N ARG A 312 -30.74 13.53 8.69
CA ARG A 312 -30.48 14.34 7.50
C ARG A 312 -29.58 13.57 6.53
N SER A 313 -29.95 13.51 5.25
CA SER A 313 -29.07 12.96 4.21
C SER A 313 -27.90 13.89 3.90
N LEU A 314 -26.71 13.32 3.74
CA LEU A 314 -25.50 13.98 3.28
C LEU A 314 -25.18 13.58 1.83
N ALA A 315 -24.16 14.19 1.22
CA ALA A 315 -23.83 13.93 -0.18
C ALA A 315 -23.34 12.49 -0.41
N VAL A 316 -23.91 11.83 -1.43
CA VAL A 316 -23.52 10.49 -1.86
C VAL A 316 -22.22 10.56 -2.66
N PHE A 317 -21.30 9.63 -2.43
CA PHE A 317 -20.09 9.54 -3.24
C PHE A 317 -19.57 8.11 -3.36
N ARG A 318 -18.74 7.89 -4.38
CA ARG A 318 -18.09 6.60 -4.63
C ARG A 318 -16.66 6.58 -4.09
N HIS A 319 -16.29 5.49 -3.44
CA HIS A 319 -14.92 5.21 -2.99
C HIS A 319 -14.41 3.90 -3.60
N HIS A 320 -13.13 3.85 -3.95
CA HIS A 320 -12.55 2.76 -4.74
C HIS A 320 -11.47 1.99 -3.96
N TYR A 321 -11.68 0.69 -3.75
CA TYR A 321 -10.69 -0.24 -3.20
C TYR A 321 -10.15 -1.16 -4.28
N SER A 322 -8.91 -1.63 -4.19
CA SER A 322 -8.24 -2.37 -5.27
C SER A 322 -9.04 -3.52 -5.91
N HIS A 323 -9.94 -4.16 -5.17
CA HIS A 323 -10.77 -5.27 -5.64
C HIS A 323 -12.25 -4.93 -5.89
N PHE A 324 -12.77 -3.82 -5.36
CA PHE A 324 -14.18 -3.42 -5.48
C PHE A 324 -14.38 -1.93 -5.22
N SER A 325 -15.54 -1.39 -5.50
CA SER A 325 -15.92 -0.02 -5.16
C SER A 325 -17.09 -0.02 -4.19
N VAL A 326 -17.25 1.06 -3.43
CA VAL A 326 -18.44 1.30 -2.61
C VAL A 326 -19.07 2.62 -3.01
N GLU A 327 -20.39 2.68 -2.96
CA GLU A 327 -21.17 3.91 -3.04
C GLU A 327 -21.73 4.18 -1.66
N LEU A 328 -21.27 5.27 -1.03
CA LEU A 328 -21.62 5.60 0.34
C LEU A 328 -22.81 6.54 0.36
N HIS A 329 -23.81 6.20 1.17
CA HIS A 329 -25.02 6.97 1.41
C HIS A 329 -25.03 7.45 2.86
N PRO A 330 -24.31 8.55 3.17
CA PRO A 330 -24.22 9.07 4.53
C PRO A 330 -25.49 9.80 4.98
N ARG A 331 -25.84 9.62 6.25
CA ARG A 331 -26.85 10.39 6.98
C ARG A 331 -26.28 10.91 8.30
N ALA A 332 -26.84 11.96 8.86
CA ALA A 332 -26.43 12.52 10.15
C ALA A 332 -27.64 12.77 11.06
N GLY A 333 -27.48 12.57 12.35
CA GLY A 333 -28.47 13.02 13.34
C GLY A 333 -28.13 12.64 14.77
N LEU A 334 -29.01 13.05 15.68
CA LEU A 334 -28.81 12.89 17.11
C LEU A 334 -29.07 11.45 17.54
N LEU A 335 -28.19 10.94 18.40
CA LEU A 335 -28.36 9.66 19.09
C LEU A 335 -28.24 9.87 20.59
N ASP A 336 -29.10 9.18 21.34
CA ASP A 336 -28.96 9.01 22.78
C ASP A 336 -28.45 7.59 23.06
N GLY A 337 -27.64 7.43 24.11
CA GLY A 337 -27.11 6.12 24.51
C GLY A 337 -25.68 6.20 25.02
N MET A 338 -25.30 5.20 25.80
CA MET A 338 -23.94 5.00 26.27
C MET A 338 -23.39 3.74 25.62
N PRO A 339 -22.13 3.74 25.15
CA PRO A 339 -21.49 2.55 24.63
C PRO A 339 -21.53 1.42 25.66
N GLY A 340 -22.25 0.34 25.35
CA GLY A 340 -22.30 -0.86 26.20
C GLY A 340 -21.10 -1.79 26.00
N ALA A 341 -20.40 -1.66 24.87
CA ALA A 341 -19.28 -2.48 24.47
C ALA A 341 -18.03 -1.64 24.15
N GLU A 342 -16.84 -2.24 24.34
CA GLU A 342 -15.54 -1.56 24.20
C GLU A 342 -15.22 -1.11 22.77
N ASP A 343 -15.93 -1.64 21.77
CA ASP A 343 -15.76 -1.31 20.36
C ASP A 343 -16.56 -0.08 19.93
N TRP A 344 -17.40 0.51 20.78
CA TRP A 344 -18.11 1.75 20.50
C TRP A 344 -17.57 2.91 21.34
N ARG A 345 -17.44 4.09 20.73
CA ARG A 345 -16.89 5.26 21.43
C ARG A 345 -17.51 6.57 20.98
N TRP A 346 -17.88 7.39 21.95
CA TRP A 346 -18.14 8.81 21.76
C TRP A 346 -16.82 9.59 21.72
N VAL A 347 -16.55 10.24 20.60
CA VAL A 347 -15.30 10.98 20.35
C VAL A 347 -15.60 12.44 20.07
N SER A 348 -14.87 13.36 20.69
CA SER A 348 -15.01 14.78 20.36
C SER A 348 -14.45 15.06 18.96
N PRO A 349 -14.96 16.06 18.23
CA PRO A 349 -14.42 16.42 16.91
C PRO A 349 -12.90 16.64 16.91
N LEU A 350 -12.36 17.27 17.96
CA LEU A 350 -10.92 17.48 18.15
C LEU A 350 -10.13 16.19 18.38
N GLY A 351 -10.76 15.15 18.92
CA GLY A 351 -10.14 13.85 19.18
C GLY A 351 -10.00 12.96 17.94
N LEU A 352 -10.66 13.29 16.82
CA LEU A 352 -10.65 12.50 15.60
C LEU A 352 -9.25 12.38 14.98
N ASP A 353 -8.42 13.42 15.09
CA ASP A 353 -7.07 13.46 14.49
C ASP A 353 -6.11 12.47 15.15
N GLY A 354 -6.40 12.06 16.40
CA GLY A 354 -5.62 11.07 17.13
C GLY A 354 -6.00 9.62 16.82
N LEU A 355 -7.00 9.38 15.98
CA LEU A 355 -7.53 8.04 15.70
C LEU A 355 -7.27 7.60 14.26
N GLY A 356 -7.05 6.29 14.08
CA GLY A 356 -6.99 5.67 12.77
C GLY A 356 -8.37 5.55 12.13
N VAL A 357 -8.85 6.60 11.46
CA VAL A 357 -10.13 6.61 10.74
C VAL A 357 -9.92 6.29 9.25
N SER A 358 -10.85 5.55 8.64
CA SER A 358 -10.78 5.25 7.20
C SER A 358 -10.83 6.52 6.34
N ALA A 359 -10.23 6.51 5.16
CA ALA A 359 -10.23 7.68 4.28
C ALA A 359 -11.64 8.04 3.77
N SER A 360 -12.54 7.04 3.61
CA SER A 360 -13.93 7.29 3.25
C SER A 360 -14.70 7.95 4.38
N ASP A 361 -14.52 7.49 5.62
CA ASP A 361 -15.23 8.08 6.77
C ASP A 361 -14.68 9.45 7.12
N ARG A 362 -13.36 9.66 6.98
CA ARG A 362 -12.76 10.98 7.18
C ARG A 362 -13.35 12.00 6.21
N ARG A 363 -13.56 11.62 4.95
CA ARG A 363 -14.24 12.48 3.97
C ARG A 363 -15.68 12.81 4.37
N ILE A 364 -16.43 11.87 4.92
CA ILE A 364 -17.80 12.11 5.43
C ILE A 364 -17.76 13.09 6.60
N LEU A 365 -16.84 12.87 7.55
CA LEU A 365 -16.66 13.72 8.72
C LEU A 365 -16.25 15.14 8.35
N ASP A 366 -15.27 15.30 7.45
CA ASP A 366 -14.81 16.60 6.99
C ASP A 366 -15.93 17.36 6.25
N GLN A 367 -16.75 16.65 5.47
CA GLN A 367 -17.94 17.25 4.85
C GLN A 367 -18.94 17.71 5.90
N TRP A 368 -19.28 16.85 6.86
CA TRP A 368 -20.27 17.16 7.89
C TRP A 368 -19.82 18.31 8.80
N LEU A 369 -18.54 18.37 9.17
CA LEU A 369 -17.98 19.44 10.01
C LEU A 369 -17.92 20.81 9.31
N ALA A 370 -17.98 20.83 7.97
CA ALA A 370 -17.95 22.06 7.17
C ALA A 370 -19.36 22.65 6.91
N GLU A 371 -20.42 21.90 7.20
CA GLU A 371 -21.84 22.30 7.09
C GLU A 371 -22.36 22.83 8.44
#